data_AF-F4PKH7-F1
#
_entry.id   AF-F4PKH7-F1
#
_cell.length_a   1.000
_cell.length_b   1.000
_cell.length_c   1.000
_cell.angle_alpha   90.00
_cell.angle_beta   90.00
_cell.angle_gamma   90.00
#
_symmetry.space_group_name_H-M   'P 1'
#
loop_
_entity.id
_entity.type
_entity.pdbx_description
1 polymer ?
#
loop_
_entity_poly.entity_id
_entity_poly.type
_entity_poly.pdbx_seq_one_letter_code
_entity_poly.pdbx_strand_id
1 'polypeptide(L)'
;MAWEIKKNANAWSFVFVSGGYVMLGSRDKSINSSAEFCSIEDFVLKGTLQQPIVQEFGRDAFQEIYDKANKIHSQRNQKTSSPQAS
;
A
#
# COMPACT_ATOMS: atom_id res chain seq x y z
N MET A 1 6.95 -5.90 2.03
CA MET A 1 7.80 -5.14 1.09
C MET A 1 7.48 -3.68 1.28
N ALA A 2 8.49 -2.81 1.18
CA ALA A 2 8.36 -1.39 1.45
C ALA A 2 9.00 -0.61 0.31
N TRP A 3 8.33 0.45 -0.13
CA TRP A 3 8.89 1.43 -1.04
C TRP A 3 9.20 2.67 -0.22
N GLU A 4 10.42 3.20 -0.30
CA GLU A 4 10.81 4.41 0.41
C GLU A 4 11.48 5.35 -0.58
N ILE A 5 11.08 6.63 -0.54
CA ILE A 5 11.71 7.71 -1.29
C ILE A 5 12.20 8.76 -0.31
N LYS A 6 13.43 9.20 -0.52
CA LYS A 6 13.99 10.34 0.20
C LYS A 6 13.53 11.62 -0.48
N LYS A 7 12.70 12.42 0.20
CA LYS A 7 12.20 13.70 -0.33
C LYS A 7 13.24 14.81 -0.16
N ASN A 8 13.93 14.84 0.99
CA ASN A 8 15.03 15.77 1.24
C ASN A 8 16.00 15.18 2.30
N ALA A 9 16.97 15.97 2.78
CA ALA A 9 17.96 15.51 3.75
C ALA A 9 17.36 14.91 5.05
N ASN A 10 16.15 15.34 5.41
CA ASN A 10 15.49 15.05 6.69
C ASN A 10 14.08 14.46 6.57
N ALA A 11 13.56 14.28 5.35
CA ALA A 11 12.21 13.77 5.09
C ALA A 11 12.19 12.59 4.11
N TRP A 12 11.37 11.59 4.43
CA TRP A 12 11.14 10.40 3.60
C TRP A 12 9.65 10.10 3.51
N SER A 13 9.19 9.68 2.34
CA SER A 13 7.88 9.07 2.17
C SER A 13 8.07 7.56 2.01
N PHE A 14 7.18 6.77 2.58
CA PHE A 14 7.21 5.32 2.47
C PHE A 14 5.83 4.72 2.24
N VAL A 15 5.78 3.62 1.50
CA VAL A 15 4.59 2.78 1.33
C VAL A 15 4.89 1.37 1.81
N PHE A 16 4.01 0.84 2.67
CA PHE A 16 4.05 -0.55 3.11
C PHE A 16 2.79 -1.29 2.65
N VAL A 17 3.01 -2.47 2.07
CA VAL A 17 1.93 -3.43 1.78
C VAL A 17 2.17 -4.68 2.61
N SER A 18 1.27 -4.96 3.56
CA SER A 18 1.40 -6.07 4.51
C SER A 18 0.03 -6.56 4.99
N GLY A 19 -0.12 -7.88 5.16
CA GLY A 19 -1.04 -8.54 6.11
C GLY A 19 -2.55 -8.29 5.98
N GLY A 20 -3.01 -7.26 5.28
CA GLY A 20 -4.39 -6.77 5.33
C GLY A 20 -4.55 -5.44 4.62
N TYR A 21 -3.50 -4.63 4.61
CA TYR A 21 -3.60 -3.18 4.45
C TYR A 21 -2.45 -2.63 3.61
N VAL A 22 -2.69 -1.43 3.09
CA VAL A 22 -1.70 -0.55 2.47
C VAL A 22 -1.56 0.67 3.36
N MET A 23 -0.33 1.06 3.66
CA MET A 23 -0.01 2.22 4.49
C MET A 23 0.89 3.15 3.70
N LEU A 24 0.52 4.42 3.59
CA LEU A 24 1.35 5.50 3.09
C LEU A 24 1.73 6.37 4.27
N GLY A 25 3.03 6.58 4.48
CA GLY A 25 3.50 7.44 5.55
C GLY A 25 4.61 8.36 5.11
N SER A 26 4.83 9.38 5.92
CA SER A 26 5.97 10.27 5.82
C SER A 26 6.65 10.35 7.18
N ARG A 27 7.99 10.34 7.19
CA ARG A 27 8.80 10.62 8.38
C ARG A 27 9.64 11.87 8.14
N ASP A 28 9.61 12.79 9.09
CA ASP A 28 10.55 13.89 9.18
C ASP A 28 11.36 13.76 10.48
N LYS A 29 12.68 14.02 10.43
CA LYS A 29 13.55 14.05 11.61
C LYS A 29 13.13 15.09 12.65
N SER A 30 12.27 16.04 12.30
CA SER A 30 11.79 17.14 13.16
C SER A 30 10.57 16.83 14.02
N ILE A 31 10.22 15.54 14.22
CA ILE A 31 9.24 14.99 15.21
C ILE A 31 7.87 14.58 14.61
N ASN A 32 7.49 15.06 13.42
CA ASN A 32 6.21 14.67 12.81
C ASN A 32 6.36 13.46 11.88
N SER A 33 5.68 12.37 12.24
CA SER A 33 5.42 11.24 11.33
C SER A 33 3.92 11.16 11.11
N SER A 34 3.49 11.19 9.85
CA SER A 34 2.09 10.94 9.48
C SER A 34 2.02 9.61 8.76
N ALA A 35 0.93 8.88 8.99
CA ALA A 35 0.64 7.71 8.21
C ALA A 35 -0.86 7.51 8.04
N GLU A 36 -1.25 7.28 6.80
CA GLU A 36 -2.59 6.89 6.42
C GLU A 36 -2.56 5.42 6.01
N PHE A 37 -3.58 4.67 6.38
CA PHE A 37 -3.70 3.27 6.00
C PHE A 37 -5.13 2.97 5.56
N CYS A 38 -5.25 2.02 4.64
CA CYS A 38 -6.52 1.47 4.22
C CYS A 38 -6.40 -0.05 4.04
N SER A 39 -7.53 -0.75 4.04
CA SER A 39 -7.51 -2.18 3.72
C SER A 39 -7.06 -2.40 2.27
N ILE A 40 -6.50 -3.56 1.97
CA ILE A 40 -6.17 -3.95 0.59
C ILE A 40 -7.43 -3.98 -0.29
N GLU A 41 -8.58 -4.30 0.29
CA GLU A 41 -9.86 -4.26 -0.44
C GLU A 41 -10.24 -2.83 -0.82
N ASP A 42 -10.19 -1.89 0.13
CA ASP A 42 -10.46 -0.47 -0.16
C ASP A 42 -9.42 0.11 -1.13
N PHE A 43 -8.15 -0.27 -0.98
CA PHE A 43 -7.08 0.14 -1.87
C PHE A 43 -7.34 -0.32 -3.32
N VAL A 44 -7.68 -1.61 -3.52
CA VAL A 44 -7.86 -2.20 -4.85
C VAL A 44 -9.21 -1.83 -5.47
N LEU A 45 -10.31 -1.91 -4.70
CA LEU A 45 -11.68 -1.74 -5.21
C LEU A 45 -12.16 -0.29 -5.18
N LYS A 46 -11.83 0.47 -4.12
CA LYS A 46 -12.31 1.85 -3.93
C LYS A 46 -11.27 2.91 -4.31
N GLY A 47 -10.05 2.49 -4.59
CA GLY A 47 -8.96 3.39 -4.96
C GLY A 47 -8.42 4.23 -3.81
N THR A 48 -8.69 3.86 -2.56
CA THR A 48 -8.19 4.59 -1.39
C THR A 48 -6.65 4.61 -1.41
N LEU A 49 -6.03 5.76 -1.14
CA LEU A 49 -4.57 6.00 -1.21
C LEU A 49 -3.91 5.86 -2.59
N GLN A 50 -4.59 5.45 -3.67
CA GLN A 50 -3.95 5.31 -4.98
C GLN A 50 -3.41 6.64 -5.52
N GLN A 51 -4.23 7.70 -5.53
CA GLN A 51 -3.84 9.03 -6.00
C GLN A 51 -2.65 9.62 -5.21
N PRO A 52 -2.68 9.65 -3.86
CA PRO A 52 -1.53 10.06 -3.06
C PRO A 52 -0.24 9.28 -3.39
N ILE A 53 -0.34 7.96 -3.58
CA ILE A 53 0.83 7.13 -3.91
C ILE A 53 1.37 7.45 -5.30
N VAL A 54 0.51 7.65 -6.31
CA VAL A 54 0.94 8.08 -7.66
C VAL A 54 1.62 9.43 -7.62
N GLN A 55 1.09 10.39 -6.85
CA GLN A 55 1.68 11.72 -6.71
C GLN A 55 3.05 11.67 -6.02
N GLU A 56 3.18 10.82 -5.00
CA GLU A 56 4.38 10.75 -4.19
C GLU A 56 5.51 9.94 -4.84
N PHE A 57 5.18 8.78 -5.43
CA PHE A 57 6.13 7.78 -5.93
C PHE A 57 6.17 7.65 -7.46
N GLY A 58 5.22 8.25 -8.17
CA GLY A 58 5.09 8.11 -9.62
C GLY A 58 4.31 6.86 -10.05
N ARG A 59 4.02 6.78 -11.35
CA ARG A 59 3.16 5.72 -11.92
C ARG A 59 3.81 4.34 -11.91
N ASP A 60 5.12 4.25 -12.15
CA ASP A 60 5.81 2.97 -12.25
C ASP A 60 5.85 2.26 -10.88
N ALA A 61 6.26 2.98 -9.83
CA ALA A 61 6.24 2.47 -8.47
C ALA A 61 4.81 2.16 -8.00
N PHE A 62 3.83 3.00 -8.37
CA PHE A 62 2.43 2.72 -8.08
C PHE A 62 1.97 1.40 -8.71
N GLN A 63 2.34 1.11 -9.95
CA GLN A 63 1.95 -0.13 -10.62
C GLN A 63 2.48 -1.35 -9.86
N GLU A 64 3.74 -1.32 -9.41
CA GLU A 64 4.31 -2.40 -8.60
C GLU A 64 3.60 -2.57 -7.25
N ILE A 65 3.28 -1.47 -6.57
CA ILE A 65 2.51 -1.45 -5.31
C ILE A 65 1.12 -2.05 -5.53
N TYR A 66 0.46 -1.64 -6.62
CA TYR A 66 -0.88 -2.09 -6.97
C TYR A 66 -0.91 -3.58 -7.30
N ASP A 67 0.01 -4.06 -8.12
CA ASP A 67 0.11 -5.48 -8.48
C ASP A 67 0.36 -6.34 -7.24
N LYS A 68 1.16 -5.85 -6.29
CA LYS A 68 1.37 -6.54 -5.01
C LYS A 68 0.09 -6.59 -4.17
N ALA A 69 -0.62 -5.48 -4.03
CA ALA A 69 -1.86 -5.41 -3.27
C ALA A 69 -2.94 -6.30 -3.90
N ASN A 70 -3.09 -6.24 -5.23
CA ASN A 70 -4.04 -7.05 -5.98
C ASN A 70 -3.73 -8.55 -5.85
N LYS A 71 -2.47 -8.96 -5.96
CA LYS A 71 -2.05 -10.36 -5.73
C LYS A 71 -2.47 -10.85 -4.35
N ILE A 72 -2.30 -10.02 -3.31
CA ILE A 72 -2.73 -10.38 -1.95
C ILE A 72 -4.25 -10.47 -1.85
N HIS A 73 -4.99 -9.53 -2.47
CA HIS A 73 -6.45 -9.55 -2.53
C HIS A 73 -6.96 -10.86 -3.15
N SER A 74 -6.46 -11.22 -4.34
CA SER A 74 -6.84 -12.46 -5.02
C SER A 74 -6.50 -13.71 -4.21
N GLN A 75 -5.34 -13.75 -3.55
CA GLN A 75 -4.95 -14.90 -2.70
C GLN A 75 -5.86 -15.07 -1.49
N ARG A 76 -6.37 -13.98 -0.89
CA ARG A 76 -7.35 -14.09 0.22
C ARG A 76 -8.66 -14.69 -0.26
N ASN A 77 -9.17 -14.21 -1.38
CA ASN A 77 -10.44 -14.68 -1.94
C ASN A 77 -10.37 -16.15 -2.39
N GLN A 78 -9.19 -16.62 -2.81
CA GLN A 78 -8.96 -18.04 -3.09
C GLN A 78 -8.94 -18.91 -1.82
N LYS A 79 -8.43 -18.41 -0.69
CA LYS A 79 -8.40 -19.16 0.58
C LYS A 79 -9.77 -19.23 1.29
N THR A 80 -10.65 -18.24 1.07
CA THR A 80 -12.04 -18.28 1.58
C THR A 80 -12.95 -19.18 0.75
N SER A 81 -12.53 -19.51 -0.48
CA SER A 81 -13.18 -20.52 -1.33
C SER A 81 -12.70 -21.91 -0.94
N SER A 82 -13.01 -22.36 0.28
CA SER A 82 -12.86 -23.78 0.61
C SER A 82 -13.82 -24.59 -0.28
N PRO A 83 -13.43 -25.76 -0.82
CA PRO A 83 -14.40 -26.64 -1.46
C PRO A 83 -15.46 -26.95 -0.40
N GLN A 84 -16.73 -26.71 -0.70
CA GLN A 84 -17.78 -27.40 0.05
C GLN A 84 -17.48 -28.88 -0.13
N ALA A 85 -17.04 -29.53 0.95
CA ALA A 85 -16.87 -30.96 0.99
C ALA A 85 -18.20 -31.59 0.53
N SER A 86 -18.06 -32.51 -0.43
CA SER A 86 -19.13 -33.20 -1.14
C SER A 86 -20.11 -33.93 -0.24
#